data_AF-A0A382B7E6-F1
#
_entry.id   AF-A0A382B7E6-F1
#
_cell.length_a   1.000
_cell.length_b   1.000
_cell.length_c   1.000
_cell.angle_alpha   90.00
_cell.angle_beta   90.00
_cell.angle_gamma   90.00
#
_symmetry.space_group_name_H-M   'P 1'
#
loop_
_entity.id
_entity.type
_entity.pdbx_description
1 polymer ?
#
loop_
_entity_poly.entity_id
_entity_poly.type
_entity_poly.pdbx_seq_one_letter_code
_entity_poly.pdbx_strand_id
1 'polypeptide(L)'
;MRLEGFVGDYLKGITEQWLLIAPRANPGMLEMFRDRDASPLRQMVPWSGEFAGKYLTGAVQVLRVTGHSVLKSWLKKFVGILIGLQDDDGYLGPWSKQYRLTNTNVSERHTWDTWGHYHAMLGLMLWHEETRD
;
A
#
# COMPACT_ATOMS: atom_id res chain seq x y z
N MET A 1 -13.60 -5.42 22.16
CA MET A 1 -14.38 -4.21 22.52
C MET A 1 -15.29 -3.88 21.34
N ARG A 2 -16.57 -3.58 21.56
CA ARG A 2 -17.49 -3.17 20.49
C ARG A 2 -17.69 -1.67 20.61
N LEU A 3 -17.30 -0.92 19.57
CA LEU A 3 -17.52 0.52 19.49
C LEU A 3 -18.91 0.80 18.93
N GLU A 4 -19.61 1.76 19.54
CA GLU A 4 -21.00 2.11 19.21
C GLU A 4 -21.12 3.60 18.88
N GLY A 5 -22.30 4.00 18.40
CA GLY A 5 -22.58 5.35 17.94
C GLY A 5 -21.75 5.76 16.73
N PHE A 6 -21.54 7.06 16.55
CA PHE A 6 -20.90 7.62 15.36
C PHE A 6 -19.55 6.97 15.02
N VAL A 7 -18.71 6.70 16.01
CA VAL A 7 -17.39 6.08 15.78
C VAL A 7 -17.53 4.64 15.29
N GLY A 8 -18.46 3.87 15.86
CA GLY A 8 -18.77 2.52 15.41
C GLY A 8 -19.28 2.50 13.97
N ASP A 9 -20.21 3.40 13.65
CA ASP A 9 -20.78 3.53 12.31
C ASP A 9 -19.72 3.95 11.27
N TYR A 10 -18.84 4.88 11.63
CA TYR A 10 -17.73 5.30 10.78
C TYR A 10 -16.76 4.15 10.51
N LEU A 11 -16.35 3.40 11.55
CA LEU A 11 -15.44 2.26 11.39
C LEU A 11 -16.05 1.15 10.54
N LYS A 12 -17.36 0.90 10.67
CA LYS A 12 -18.08 -0.02 9.80
C LYS A 12 -18.09 0.48 8.36
N GLY A 13 -18.48 1.74 8.15
CA GLY A 13 -18.55 2.37 6.84
C GLY A 13 -17.21 2.39 6.12
N ILE A 14 -16.13 2.85 6.78
CA ILE A 14 -14.80 2.87 6.16
C ILE A 14 -14.29 1.46 5.86
N THR A 15 -14.59 0.46 6.70
CA THR A 15 -14.20 -0.93 6.44
C THR A 15 -14.90 -1.47 5.20
N GLU A 16 -16.24 -1.38 5.17
CA GLU A 16 -17.08 -2.00 4.14
C GLU A 16 -17.04 -1.26 2.80
N GLN A 17 -16.92 0.07 2.82
CA GLN A 17 -17.06 0.91 1.62
C GLN A 17 -15.73 1.42 1.08
N TRP A 18 -14.67 1.43 1.90
CA TRP A 18 -13.36 1.94 1.49
C TRP A 18 -12.27 0.87 1.58
N LEU A 19 -11.96 0.34 2.77
CA LEU A 19 -10.78 -0.51 2.96
C LEU A 19 -10.87 -1.84 2.21
N LEU A 20 -12.06 -2.45 2.13
CA LEU A 20 -12.27 -3.68 1.36
C LEU A 20 -12.42 -3.46 -0.15
N ILE A 21 -12.70 -2.22 -0.57
CA ILE A 21 -13.07 -1.88 -1.95
C ILE A 21 -11.93 -1.20 -2.70
N ALA A 22 -11.22 -0.27 -2.06
CA ALA A 22 -10.26 0.63 -2.71
C ALA A 22 -9.18 -0.10 -3.53
N PRO A 23 -8.50 -1.16 -3.04
CA PRO A 23 -7.50 -1.86 -3.85
C PRO A 23 -8.10 -2.65 -5.02
N ARG A 24 -9.38 -3.01 -4.96
CA ARG A 24 -10.09 -3.68 -6.08
C ARG A 24 -10.54 -2.68 -7.14
N ALA A 25 -11.08 -1.54 -6.70
CA ALA A 25 -11.56 -0.48 -7.57
C ALA A 25 -10.40 0.29 -8.22
N ASN A 26 -9.23 0.32 -7.59
CA ASN A 26 -8.02 0.94 -8.10
C ASN A 26 -6.83 -0.04 -8.02
N PRO A 27 -6.75 -1.02 -8.94
CA PRO A 27 -5.67 -2.00 -8.95
C PRO A 27 -4.30 -1.36 -9.20
N GLY A 28 -4.28 -0.15 -9.74
CA GLY A 28 -3.09 0.68 -9.91
C GLY A 28 -2.24 0.80 -8.63
N MET A 29 -2.86 0.73 -7.45
CA MET A 29 -2.19 0.74 -6.15
C MET A 29 -1.08 -0.33 -6.02
N LEU A 30 -1.23 -1.50 -6.67
CA LEU A 30 -0.21 -2.56 -6.68
C LEU A 30 0.37 -2.79 -8.07
N GLU A 31 -0.39 -2.59 -9.15
CA GLU A 31 0.09 -2.79 -10.52
C GLU A 31 1.30 -1.90 -10.87
N MET A 32 1.38 -0.69 -10.31
CA MET A 32 2.53 0.19 -10.55
C MET A 32 3.86 -0.41 -10.07
N PHE A 33 3.84 -1.24 -9.02
CA PHE A 33 5.04 -1.95 -8.56
C PHE A 33 5.35 -3.08 -9.54
N ARG A 34 4.34 -3.84 -9.98
CA ARG A 34 4.49 -4.93 -10.94
C ARG A 34 5.07 -4.47 -12.27
N ASP A 35 4.62 -3.33 -12.76
CA ASP A 35 4.93 -2.83 -14.10
C ASP A 35 6.10 -1.84 -14.09
N ARG A 36 6.86 -1.75 -12.99
CA ARG A 36 7.95 -0.77 -12.81
C ARG A 36 8.94 -0.71 -13.98
N ASP A 37 9.19 -1.84 -14.64
CA ASP A 37 10.11 -1.98 -15.77
C ASP A 37 9.39 -2.32 -17.09
N ALA A 38 8.06 -2.37 -17.10
CA ALA A 38 7.28 -2.70 -18.29
C ALA A 38 7.29 -1.53 -19.30
N SER A 39 7.41 -1.86 -20.59
CA SER A 39 7.33 -0.90 -21.68
C SER A 39 5.92 -0.92 -22.32
N PRO A 40 5.30 0.24 -22.61
CA PRO A 40 5.78 1.58 -22.30
C PRO A 40 5.67 1.90 -20.79
N LEU A 41 6.59 2.72 -20.28
CA LEU A 41 6.56 3.15 -18.88
C LEU A 41 5.25 3.89 -18.56
N ARG A 42 4.65 3.56 -17.41
CA ARG A 42 3.42 4.20 -16.94
C ARG A 42 3.66 5.69 -16.66
N GLN A 43 2.72 6.53 -17.08
CA GLN A 43 2.68 7.94 -16.69
C GLN A 43 2.16 8.04 -15.25
N MET A 44 3.09 8.24 -14.32
CA MET A 44 2.83 8.24 -12.88
C MET A 44 2.96 9.63 -12.28
N VAL A 45 2.22 9.88 -11.19
CA VAL A 45 2.44 11.06 -10.34
C VAL A 45 3.68 10.86 -9.47
N PRO A 46 4.37 11.94 -9.03
CA PRO A 46 5.61 11.84 -8.24
C PRO A 46 5.51 10.95 -7.00
N TRP A 47 4.32 10.84 -6.40
CA TRP A 47 4.06 10.12 -5.17
C TRP A 47 3.42 8.74 -5.36
N SER A 48 3.35 8.21 -6.58
CA SER A 48 2.67 6.93 -6.87
C SER A 48 3.02 5.81 -5.89
N GLY A 49 4.29 5.66 -5.51
CA GLY A 49 4.74 4.59 -4.61
C GLY A 49 4.21 4.65 -3.17
N GLU A 50 3.61 5.77 -2.74
CA GLU A 50 3.15 5.92 -1.34
C GLU A 50 1.81 5.21 -1.05
N PHE A 51 0.99 4.97 -2.08
CA PHE A 51 -0.42 4.60 -1.88
C PHE A 51 -0.59 3.26 -1.17
N ALA A 52 0.18 2.24 -1.56
CA ALA A 52 0.08 0.90 -0.96
C ALA A 52 0.43 0.94 0.54
N GLY A 53 1.50 1.65 0.90
CA GLY A 53 1.95 1.81 2.28
C GLY A 53 0.98 2.63 3.14
N LYS A 54 0.47 3.75 2.62
CA LYS A 54 -0.54 4.58 3.31
C LYS A 54 -1.85 3.83 3.52
N TYR A 55 -2.31 3.12 2.50
CA TYR A 55 -3.48 2.25 2.60
C TYR A 55 -3.29 1.21 3.71
N LEU A 56 -2.18 0.48 3.69
CA LEU A 56 -1.91 -0.57 4.67
C LEU A 56 -1.82 0.00 6.09
N THR A 57 -1.13 1.12 6.26
CA THR A 57 -1.04 1.85 7.53
C THR A 57 -2.42 2.13 8.12
N GLY A 58 -3.31 2.78 7.35
CA GLY A 58 -4.66 3.09 7.81
C GLY A 58 -5.51 1.85 8.07
N ALA A 59 -5.41 0.84 7.22
CA ALA A 59 -6.19 -0.39 7.33
C ALA A 59 -5.81 -1.21 8.58
N VAL A 60 -4.52 -1.27 8.93
CA VAL A 60 -4.05 -1.95 10.15
C VAL A 60 -4.56 -1.24 11.40
N GLN A 61 -4.64 0.09 11.43
CA GLN A 61 -5.21 0.81 12.57
C GLN A 61 -6.70 0.49 12.77
N VAL A 62 -7.47 0.43 11.68
CA VAL A 62 -8.88 -0.01 11.76
C VAL A 62 -8.99 -1.46 12.21
N LEU A 63 -8.11 -2.35 11.73
CA LEU A 63 -8.05 -3.74 12.16
C LEU A 63 -7.78 -3.87 13.66
N ARG A 64 -6.80 -3.13 14.21
CA ARG A 64 -6.43 -3.13 15.64
C ARG A 64 -7.63 -2.85 16.55
N VAL A 65 -8.46 -1.90 16.14
CA VAL A 65 -9.60 -1.45 16.95
C VAL A 65 -10.81 -2.38 16.78
N THR A 66 -11.04 -2.89 15.57
CA THR A 66 -12.27 -3.63 15.23
C THR A 66 -12.12 -5.15 15.32
N GLY A 67 -10.92 -5.69 15.17
CA GLY A 67 -10.66 -7.12 15.02
C GLY A 67 -11.33 -7.74 13.78
N HIS A 68 -11.69 -6.94 12.77
CA HIS A 68 -12.54 -7.38 11.67
C HIS A 68 -11.88 -8.50 10.83
N SER A 69 -12.39 -9.73 10.95
CA SER A 69 -11.76 -10.94 10.40
C SER A 69 -11.67 -10.95 8.87
N VAL A 70 -12.68 -10.43 8.18
CA VAL A 70 -12.68 -10.29 6.72
C VAL A 70 -11.63 -9.26 6.28
N LEU A 71 -11.45 -8.17 7.05
CA LEU A 71 -10.43 -7.17 6.75
C LEU A 71 -9.04 -7.76 6.97
N LYS A 72 -8.81 -8.49 8.08
CA LYS A 72 -7.54 -9.20 8.32
C LYS A 72 -7.18 -10.15 7.18
N SER A 73 -8.14 -10.97 6.74
CA SER A 73 -7.94 -11.91 5.64
C SER A 73 -7.65 -11.21 4.32
N TRP A 74 -8.30 -10.07 4.08
CA TRP A 74 -8.05 -9.23 2.91
C TRP A 74 -6.65 -8.61 2.93
N LEU A 75 -6.25 -8.04 4.07
CA LEU A 75 -4.93 -7.43 4.24
C LEU A 75 -3.80 -8.45 4.12
N LYS A 76 -3.96 -9.67 4.65
CA LYS A 76 -2.96 -10.74 4.46
C LYS A 76 -2.71 -11.03 2.98
N LYS A 77 -3.76 -11.05 2.15
CA LYS A 77 -3.61 -11.20 0.69
C LYS A 77 -2.94 -9.99 0.06
N PHE A 78 -3.35 -8.78 0.44
CA PHE A 78 -2.75 -7.54 -0.04
C PHE A 78 -1.25 -7.48 0.27
N VAL A 79 -0.85 -7.77 1.51
CA VAL A 79 0.54 -7.82 1.96
C VAL A 79 1.31 -8.88 1.18
N GLY A 80 0.77 -10.09 1.04
CA GLY A 80 1.41 -11.16 0.25
C GLY A 80 1.68 -10.76 -1.20
N ILE A 81 0.75 -10.01 -1.83
CA ILE A 81 0.99 -9.45 -3.17
C ILE A 81 2.06 -8.38 -3.12
N LEU A 82 1.96 -7.40 -2.20
CA LEU A 82 2.90 -6.29 -2.10
C LEU A 82 4.34 -6.78 -1.90
N ILE A 83 4.60 -7.66 -0.93
CA ILE A 83 5.94 -8.20 -0.69
C ILE A 83 6.43 -9.07 -1.86
N GLY A 84 5.52 -9.78 -2.53
CA GLY A 84 5.84 -10.56 -3.73
C GLY A 84 6.18 -9.70 -4.95
N LEU A 85 5.99 -8.38 -4.87
CA LEU A 85 6.43 -7.43 -5.89
C LEU A 85 7.81 -6.83 -5.57
N GLN A 86 8.44 -7.18 -4.46
CA GLN A 86 9.83 -6.81 -4.18
C GLN A 86 10.75 -7.41 -5.26
N ASP A 87 11.71 -6.63 -5.75
CA ASP A 87 12.69 -7.10 -6.73
C ASP A 87 13.87 -7.82 -6.06
N ASP A 88 14.70 -8.50 -6.86
CA ASP A 88 15.81 -9.33 -6.39
C ASP A 88 16.87 -8.54 -5.58
N ASP A 89 16.97 -7.22 -5.80
CA ASP A 89 17.84 -6.30 -5.08
C ASP A 89 17.20 -5.72 -3.80
N GLY A 90 15.98 -6.16 -3.47
CA GLY A 90 15.20 -5.67 -2.33
C GLY A 90 14.38 -4.41 -2.62
N TYR A 91 14.44 -3.85 -3.83
CA TYR A 91 13.66 -2.68 -4.19
C TYR A 91 12.15 -2.97 -4.20
N LEU A 92 11.38 -2.13 -3.51
CA LEU A 92 9.93 -2.22 -3.42
C LEU A 92 9.31 -0.85 -3.73
N GLY A 93 9.39 -0.47 -5.00
CA GLY A 93 8.85 0.78 -5.51
C GLY A 93 8.38 0.65 -6.96
N PRO A 94 7.74 1.70 -7.51
CA PRO A 94 7.15 1.64 -8.85
C PRO A 94 8.08 2.15 -9.97
N TRP A 95 9.29 2.60 -9.65
CA TRP A 95 10.17 3.23 -10.64
C TRP A 95 11.10 2.20 -11.29
N SER A 96 11.37 2.39 -12.58
CA SER A 96 12.21 1.48 -13.34
C SER A 96 13.64 1.48 -12.82
N LYS A 97 14.39 0.43 -13.15
CA LYS A 97 15.75 0.16 -12.64
C LYS A 97 16.70 1.37 -12.67
N GLN A 98 16.60 2.22 -13.68
CA GLN A 98 17.44 3.42 -13.82
C GLN A 98 17.10 4.54 -12.81
N TYR A 99 15.87 4.56 -12.28
CA TYR A 99 15.33 5.66 -11.46
C TYR A 99 14.98 5.23 -10.02
N ARG A 100 15.31 4.00 -9.65
CA ARG A 100 15.10 3.48 -8.28
C ARG A 100 15.93 4.29 -7.30
N LEU A 101 15.28 4.84 -6.28
CA LEU A 101 15.88 5.62 -5.19
C LEU A 101 16.67 6.86 -5.65
N THR A 102 16.51 7.30 -6.90
CA THR A 102 17.14 8.54 -7.40
C THR A 102 16.28 9.78 -7.14
N ASN A 103 15.02 9.59 -6.74
CA ASN A 103 14.00 10.64 -6.62
C ASN A 103 13.80 11.45 -7.92
N THR A 104 13.99 10.78 -9.06
CA THR A 104 13.73 11.32 -10.41
C THR A 104 13.00 10.28 -11.26
N ASN A 105 12.56 10.64 -12.47
CA ASN A 105 12.00 9.68 -13.44
C ASN A 105 12.49 9.96 -14.87
N VAL A 106 12.02 9.17 -15.83
CA VAL A 106 12.39 9.28 -17.26
C VAL A 106 12.14 10.64 -17.88
N SER A 107 11.21 11.41 -17.34
CA SER A 107 10.90 12.76 -17.78
C SER A 107 11.67 13.83 -17.00
N GLU A 108 12.74 13.44 -16.30
CA GLU A 108 13.59 14.29 -15.45
C GLU A 108 12.82 15.05 -14.35
N ARG A 109 11.65 14.55 -13.96
CA ARG A 109 10.85 15.15 -12.88
C ARG A 109 11.22 14.52 -11.55
N HIS A 110 11.18 15.32 -10.49
CA HIS A 110 11.33 14.81 -9.13
C HIS A 110 10.21 13.83 -8.78
N THR A 111 10.60 12.74 -8.11
CA THR A 111 9.70 11.75 -7.53
C THR A 111 9.90 11.70 -6.02
N TRP A 112 8.95 11.09 -5.33
CA TRP A 112 8.98 10.91 -3.89
C TRP A 112 9.29 9.44 -3.56
N ASP A 113 10.24 8.84 -4.27
CA ASP A 113 10.49 7.40 -4.17
C ASP A 113 10.93 6.97 -2.77
N THR A 114 11.86 7.70 -2.17
CA THR A 114 12.29 7.45 -0.79
C THR A 114 11.13 7.57 0.22
N TRP A 115 10.19 8.48 -0.04
CA TRP A 115 8.99 8.65 0.77
C TRP A 115 7.96 7.53 0.56
N GLY A 116 7.83 7.03 -0.67
CA GLY A 116 7.06 5.83 -0.98
C GLY A 116 7.59 4.62 -0.21
N HIS A 117 8.92 4.42 -0.21
CA HIS A 117 9.59 3.39 0.59
C HIS A 117 9.31 3.54 2.09
N TYR A 118 9.38 4.76 2.64
CA TYR A 118 9.03 5.02 4.03
C TYR A 118 7.62 4.51 4.37
N HIS A 119 6.62 4.83 3.54
CA HIS A 119 5.26 4.37 3.78
C HIS A 119 5.07 2.87 3.61
N ALA A 120 5.75 2.25 2.64
CA ALA A 120 5.71 0.81 2.47
C ALA A 120 6.28 0.10 3.71
N MET A 121 7.45 0.53 4.19
CA MET A 121 8.08 -0.02 5.39
C MET A 121 7.21 0.19 6.64
N LEU A 122 6.67 1.40 6.85
CA LEU A 122 5.79 1.68 7.98
C LEU A 122 4.54 0.79 7.99
N GLY A 123 3.87 0.66 6.84
CA GLY A 123 2.68 -0.20 6.72
C GLY A 123 2.98 -1.67 6.99
N LEU A 124 4.09 -2.18 6.43
CA LEU A 124 4.52 -3.57 6.62
C LEU A 124 4.95 -3.84 8.08
N MET A 125 5.64 -2.90 8.72
CA MET A 125 6.03 -3.00 10.13
C MET A 125 4.78 -3.07 11.03
N LEU A 126 3.79 -2.20 10.81
CA LEU A 126 2.54 -2.22 11.58
C LEU A 126 1.76 -3.53 11.37
N TRP A 127 1.76 -4.07 10.15
CA TRP A 127 1.18 -5.38 9.86
C TRP A 127 1.90 -6.50 10.63
N HIS A 128 3.23 -6.50 10.62
CA HIS A 128 4.03 -7.49 11.34
C HIS A 128 3.78 -7.43 12.85
N GLU A 129 3.73 -6.24 13.44
CA GLU A 129 3.38 -6.06 14.86
C GLU A 129 2.00 -6.64 15.21
N GLU A 130 1.01 -6.41 14.34
CA GLU A 130 -0.37 -6.84 14.55
C GLU A 130 -0.58 -8.35 14.36
N THR A 131 0.18 -8.96 13.45
CA THR A 131 -0.11 -10.33 13.00
C THR A 131 0.99 -11.35 13.26
N ARG A 132 2.22 -10.89 13.51
CA ARG A 132 3.43 -11.70 13.64
C ARG A 132 3.77 -12.53 12.39
N ASP A 133 3.22 -12.12 11.25
CA ASP A 133 3.60 -12.52 9.88
C ASP A 133 4.72 -11.59 9.42
#